data_AF-A0A2A5M9W9-F1
#
_entry.id   AF-A0A2A5M9W9-F1
#
_cell.length_a   1.000
_cell.length_b   1.000
_cell.length_c   1.000
_cell.angle_alpha   90.00
_cell.angle_beta   90.00
_cell.angle_gamma   90.00
#
_symmetry.space_group_name_H-M   'P 1'
#
loop_
_entity.id
_entity.type
_entity.pdbx_description
1 polymer ?
#
loop_
_entity_poly.entity_id
_entity_poly.type
_entity_poly.pdbx_seq_one_letter_code
_entity_poly.pdbx_strand_id
1 'polypeptide(L)'
;MLRLTWFWFTFLNSLMITILNFNLFEFVYEKNNQNWFITFVFIVAYFALVHAIFSLFFVKFFTKFFSILFIISSFLSVYFISFYGVLIDSDMIQNVVQTDIKEVKDLLNLKLILFIVLALLLAFYVVKVKIDYGSFKS
;
A
#
# COMPACT_ATOMS: atom_id res chain seq x y z
N MET A 1 -7.44 -7.92 -23.05
CA MET A 1 -6.60 -7.03 -22.20
C MET A 1 -7.50 -5.99 -21.58
N LEU A 2 -7.52 -5.88 -20.25
CA LEU A 2 -8.29 -4.85 -19.54
C LEU A 2 -7.73 -3.47 -19.91
N ARG A 3 -8.62 -2.58 -20.35
CA ARG A 3 -8.32 -1.17 -20.62
C ARG A 3 -9.00 -0.35 -19.54
N LEU A 4 -8.22 0.46 -18.85
CA LEU A 4 -8.70 1.36 -17.81
C LEU A 4 -8.28 2.77 -18.21
N THR A 5 -9.18 3.74 -18.07
CA THR A 5 -8.77 5.14 -18.16
C THR A 5 -7.88 5.48 -16.97
N TRP A 6 -7.00 6.47 -17.16
CA TRP A 6 -6.11 6.94 -16.12
C TRP A 6 -6.84 7.27 -14.81
N PHE A 7 -8.01 7.90 -14.89
CA PHE A 7 -8.86 8.23 -13.74
C PHE A 7 -9.31 6.98 -12.96
N TRP A 8 -9.82 5.96 -13.65
CA TRP A 8 -10.24 4.72 -12.98
C TRP A 8 -9.06 3.96 -12.40
N PHE A 9 -7.90 4.02 -13.07
CA PHE A 9 -6.68 3.39 -12.57
C PHE A 9 -6.16 4.06 -11.28
N THR A 10 -6.10 5.40 -11.23
CA THR A 10 -5.67 6.15 -10.04
C THR A 10 -6.63 5.92 -8.88
N PHE A 11 -7.94 5.96 -9.14
CA PHE A 11 -8.98 5.72 -8.13
C PHE A 11 -8.89 4.32 -7.52
N LEU A 12 -8.76 3.27 -8.35
CA LEU A 12 -8.62 1.91 -7.86
C LEU A 12 -7.35 1.71 -7.02
N ASN A 13 -6.25 2.35 -7.43
CA ASN A 13 -5.00 2.30 -6.67
C ASN A 13 -5.12 3.00 -5.32
N SER A 14 -5.68 4.21 -5.26
CA SER A 14 -5.86 4.92 -3.99
C SER A 14 -6.78 4.13 -3.05
N LEU A 15 -7.87 3.57 -3.57
CA LEU A 15 -8.80 2.76 -2.79
C LEU A 15 -8.14 1.50 -2.21
N MET A 16 -7.37 0.79 -3.03
CA MET A 16 -6.63 -0.39 -2.59
C MET A 16 -5.62 -0.06 -1.49
N ILE A 17 -4.85 1.02 -1.64
CA ILE A 17 -3.86 1.44 -0.64
C ILE A 17 -4.54 1.86 0.67
N THR A 18 -5.67 2.57 0.59
CA THR A 18 -6.48 2.87 1.78
C THR A 18 -6.92 1.59 2.48
N ILE A 19 -7.47 0.60 1.76
CA ILE A 19 -7.89 -0.68 2.37
C ILE A 19 -6.72 -1.43 3.01
N LEU A 20 -5.56 -1.45 2.36
CA LEU A 20 -4.37 -2.12 2.90
C LEU A 20 -3.87 -1.46 4.20
N ASN A 21 -4.08 -0.15 4.40
CA ASN A 21 -3.62 0.55 5.59
C ASN A 21 -4.59 0.43 6.80
N PHE A 22 -5.32 -0.68 6.93
CA PHE A 22 -6.28 -0.89 8.03
C PHE A 22 -5.65 -0.81 9.43
N ASN A 23 -4.40 -1.29 9.60
CA ASN A 23 -3.68 -1.21 10.88
C ASN A 23 -3.55 0.24 11.38
N LEU A 24 -3.38 1.21 10.46
CA LEU A 24 -3.32 2.64 10.80
C LEU A 24 -4.67 3.12 11.37
N PHE A 25 -5.78 2.68 10.77
CA PHE A 25 -7.12 3.09 11.18
C PHE A 25 -7.50 2.47 12.53
N GLU A 26 -7.08 1.23 12.77
CA GLU A 26 -7.20 0.58 14.08
C GLU A 26 -6.42 1.36 15.14
N PHE A 27 -5.17 1.74 14.87
CA PHE A 27 -4.37 2.57 15.79
C PHE A 27 -5.04 3.92 16.11
N VAL A 28 -5.61 4.60 15.10
CA VAL A 28 -6.34 5.87 15.31
C VAL A 28 -7.62 5.66 16.10
N TYR A 29 -8.33 4.55 15.87
CA TYR A 29 -9.54 4.19 16.61
C TYR A 29 -9.26 3.95 18.09
N GLU A 30 -8.22 3.19 18.41
CA GLU A 30 -7.82 2.94 19.79
C GLU A 30 -7.37 4.22 20.49
N LYS A 31 -6.60 5.07 19.81
CA LYS A 31 -6.07 6.30 20.39
C LYS A 31 -7.14 7.36 20.67
N ASN A 32 -8.22 7.38 19.89
CA ASN A 32 -9.31 8.34 20.01
C ASN A 32 -10.49 7.83 20.83
N ASN A 33 -10.24 7.03 21.88
CA ASN A 33 -11.26 6.46 22.76
C ASN A 33 -12.38 5.74 21.98
N GLN A 34 -12.04 5.00 20.92
CA GLN A 34 -12.98 4.21 20.14
C GLN A 34 -14.09 5.04 19.46
N ASN A 35 -13.81 6.32 19.16
CA ASN A 35 -14.75 7.19 18.47
C ASN A 35 -14.81 6.90 16.96
N TRP A 36 -15.86 6.19 16.56
CA TRP A 36 -16.14 5.82 15.16
C TRP A 36 -16.22 7.01 14.19
N PHE A 37 -16.75 8.15 14.62
CA PHE A 37 -16.91 9.31 13.75
C PHE A 37 -15.56 9.91 13.37
N ILE A 38 -14.66 10.06 14.35
CA ILE A 38 -13.31 10.60 14.10
C ILE A 38 -12.53 9.65 13.19
N THR A 39 -12.58 8.35 13.46
CA THR A 39 -11.91 7.34 12.61
C THR A 39 -12.46 7.35 11.19
N PHE A 40 -13.77 7.45 11.00
CA PHE A 40 -14.37 7.53 9.67
C PHE A 40 -13.92 8.78 8.90
N VAL A 41 -13.96 9.96 9.53
CA VAL A 41 -13.47 11.21 8.94
C VAL A 41 -11.99 11.09 8.57
N PHE A 42 -11.19 10.47 9.43
CA PHE A 42 -9.78 10.22 9.16
C PHE A 42 -9.55 9.31 7.95
N ILE A 43 -10.31 8.21 7.81
CA ILE A 43 -10.23 7.32 6.65
C ILE A 43 -10.55 8.08 5.35
N VAL A 44 -11.61 8.89 5.35
CA VAL A 44 -12.00 9.69 4.18
C VAL A 44 -10.93 10.72 3.84
N ALA A 45 -10.40 11.43 4.84
CA ALA A 45 -9.32 12.40 4.66
C ALA A 45 -8.04 11.73 4.13
N TYR A 46 -7.69 10.56 4.67
CA TYR A 46 -6.56 9.75 4.21
C TYR A 46 -6.73 9.33 2.75
N PHE A 47 -7.89 8.79 2.38
CA PHE A 47 -8.19 8.42 1.00
C PHE A 47 -8.06 9.61 0.04
N ALA A 48 -8.63 10.76 0.40
CA ALA A 48 -8.56 11.97 -0.41
C ALA A 48 -7.11 12.44 -0.61
N LEU A 49 -6.29 12.39 0.46
CA LEU A 49 -4.87 12.74 0.41
C LEU A 49 -4.10 11.77 -0.49
N VAL A 50 -4.26 10.45 -0.31
CA VAL A 50 -3.60 9.45 -1.16
C VAL A 50 -4.01 9.63 -2.62
N HIS A 51 -5.28 9.86 -2.89
CA HIS A 51 -5.77 10.10 -4.25
C HIS A 51 -5.16 11.36 -4.87
N ALA A 52 -5.03 12.45 -4.10
CA ALA A 52 -4.37 13.68 -4.54
C ALA A 52 -2.87 13.47 -4.82
N ILE A 53 -2.16 12.70 -3.98
CA ILE A 53 -0.76 12.36 -4.25
C ILE A 53 -0.65 11.51 -5.51
N PHE A 54 -1.48 10.47 -5.65
CA PHE A 54 -1.40 9.58 -6.81
C PHE A 54 -1.77 10.29 -8.11
N SER A 55 -2.71 11.23 -8.10
CA SER A 55 -3.04 12.02 -9.29
C SER A 55 -1.86 12.90 -9.74
N LEU A 56 -1.01 13.36 -8.82
CA LEU A 56 0.22 14.10 -9.14
C LEU A 56 1.35 13.17 -9.61
N PHE A 57 1.54 12.03 -8.94
CA PHE A 57 2.67 11.12 -9.21
C PHE A 57 2.44 10.15 -10.38
N PHE A 58 1.19 9.84 -10.75
CA PHE A 58 0.89 8.87 -11.81
C PHE A 58 1.02 9.50 -13.20
N VAL A 59 2.23 9.95 -13.52
CA VAL A 59 2.60 10.47 -14.85
C VAL A 59 2.83 9.31 -15.84
N LYS A 60 2.48 9.51 -17.11
CA LYS A 60 2.35 8.50 -18.19
C LYS A 60 3.33 7.32 -18.19
N PHE A 61 4.62 7.56 -17.93
CA PHE A 61 5.64 6.51 -17.93
C PHE A 61 5.88 5.87 -16.56
N PHE A 62 5.68 6.62 -15.47
CA PHE A 62 6.01 6.19 -14.12
C PHE A 62 4.83 5.61 -13.34
N THR A 63 3.60 5.78 -13.83
CA THR A 63 2.37 5.28 -13.19
C THR A 63 2.48 3.81 -12.76
N LYS A 64 2.92 2.94 -13.66
CA LYS A 64 3.01 1.49 -13.37
C LYS A 64 4.08 1.17 -12.34
N PHE A 65 5.24 1.83 -12.45
CA PHE A 65 6.36 1.62 -11.54
C PHE A 65 5.99 2.01 -10.11
N PHE A 66 5.47 3.23 -9.92
CA PHE A 66 5.06 3.71 -8.59
C PHE A 66 3.90 2.89 -8.01
N SER A 67 2.91 2.53 -8.83
CA SER A 67 1.80 1.67 -8.39
C SER A 67 2.31 0.34 -7.81
N ILE A 68 3.21 -0.35 -8.52
CA ILE A 68 3.78 -1.62 -8.05
C ILE A 68 4.59 -1.42 -6.77
N LEU A 69 5.42 -0.39 -6.70
CA LEU A 69 6.20 -0.07 -5.50
C LEU A 69 5.31 0.18 -4.29
N PHE A 70 4.27 0.99 -4.42
CA PHE A 70 3.35 1.29 -3.32
C PHE A 70 2.55 0.06 -2.87
N ILE A 71 2.14 -0.81 -3.80
CA ILE A 71 1.49 -2.09 -3.48
C ILE A 71 2.41 -2.95 -2.63
N ILE A 72 3.63 -3.20 -3.11
CA ILE A 72 4.59 -4.08 -2.41
C ILE A 72 4.90 -3.50 -1.02
N SER A 73 5.17 -2.20 -0.94
CA SER A 73 5.42 -1.52 0.33
C SER A 73 4.23 -1.65 1.29
N SER A 74 2.99 -1.49 0.83
CA SER A 74 1.81 -1.61 1.67
C SER A 74 1.62 -3.04 2.21
N PHE A 75 1.78 -4.05 1.35
CA PHE A 75 1.70 -5.46 1.78
C PHE A 75 2.77 -5.80 2.82
N LEU A 76 3.98 -5.25 2.63
CA LEU A 76 5.08 -5.44 3.57
C LEU A 76 4.78 -4.78 4.91
N SER A 77 4.29 -3.55 4.91
CA SER A 77 3.88 -2.83 6.12
C SER A 77 2.77 -3.56 6.88
N VAL A 78 1.75 -4.07 6.17
CA VAL A 78 0.68 -4.87 6.79
C VAL A 78 1.24 -6.10 7.46
N TYR A 79 2.11 -6.85 6.76
CA TYR A 79 2.70 -8.06 7.33
C TYR A 79 3.50 -7.75 8.60
N PHE A 80 4.37 -6.74 8.57
CA PHE A 80 5.21 -6.44 9.73
C PHE A 80 4.41 -5.95 10.93
N ILE A 81 3.45 -5.04 10.71
CA ILE A 81 2.63 -4.49 11.80
C ILE A 81 1.71 -5.57 12.39
N SER A 82 1.03 -6.35 11.55
CA SER A 82 0.04 -7.33 12.02
C SER A 82 0.67 -8.58 12.65
N PHE A 83 1.86 -9.02 12.22
CA PHE A 83 2.46 -10.26 12.74
C PHE A 83 3.53 -10.06 13.80
N TYR A 84 4.24 -8.93 13.78
CA TYR A 84 5.27 -8.66 14.79
C TYR A 84 4.80 -7.65 15.84
N GLY A 85 3.69 -6.93 15.61
CA GLY A 85 3.22 -5.89 16.52
C GLY A 85 4.22 -4.74 16.68
N VAL A 86 5.33 -4.76 15.93
CA VAL A 86 6.35 -3.73 15.93
C VAL A 86 5.90 -2.67 14.91
N LEU A 87 5.50 -1.51 15.42
CA LEU A 87 5.51 -0.29 14.62
C LEU A 87 6.94 -0.15 14.08
N ILE A 88 7.11 -0.13 12.77
CA ILE A 88 8.44 -0.04 12.13
C ILE A 88 9.13 1.23 12.68
N ASP A 89 10.08 1.04 13.59
CA ASP A 89 10.89 2.11 14.17
C ASP A 89 12.30 2.10 13.57
N SER A 90 13.10 3.10 13.93
CA SER A 90 14.49 3.24 13.48
C SER A 90 15.38 2.07 13.93
N ASP A 91 15.14 1.53 15.12
CA ASP A 91 15.94 0.48 15.73
C ASP A 91 15.67 -0.86 15.02
N MET A 92 14.43 -1.11 14.60
CA MET A 92 14.06 -2.29 13.82
C MET A 92 14.70 -2.28 12.43
N ILE A 93 14.74 -1.11 11.76
CA ILE A 93 15.45 -0.96 10.48
C ILE A 93 16.95 -1.17 10.68
N GLN A 94 17.51 -0.60 11.75
CA GLN A 94 18.93 -0.72 12.07
C GLN A 94 19.31 -2.18 12.37
N ASN A 95 18.48 -2.91 13.13
CA ASN A 95 18.63 -4.33 13.39
C ASN A 95 18.54 -5.15 12.09
N VAL A 96 17.56 -4.90 11.20
CA VAL A 96 17.50 -5.62 9.91
C VAL A 96 18.74 -5.37 9.04
N VAL A 97 19.29 -4.16 9.07
CA VAL A 97 20.49 -3.79 8.31
C VAL A 97 21.76 -4.38 8.94
N GLN A 98 21.79 -4.55 10.27
CA GLN A 98 22.97 -4.97 11.02
C GLN A 98 23.01 -6.49 11.34
N THR A 99 21.91 -7.23 11.25
CA THR A 99 21.79 -8.58 11.86
C THR A 99 21.95 -9.79 10.91
N ASP A 100 22.47 -10.86 11.51
CA ASP A 100 22.79 -12.22 11.02
C ASP A 100 21.52 -13.04 10.63
N ILE A 101 21.61 -13.87 9.59
CA ILE A 101 20.49 -14.54 8.87
C ILE A 101 19.66 -15.48 9.77
N LYS A 102 20.15 -15.83 10.97
CA LYS A 102 19.49 -16.74 11.91
C LYS A 102 18.30 -16.13 12.67
N GLU A 103 18.31 -14.83 12.99
CA GLU A 103 17.16 -14.18 13.65
C GLU A 103 16.03 -13.84 12.67
N VAL A 104 16.36 -13.66 11.38
CA VAL A 104 15.39 -13.31 10.33
C VAL A 104 14.58 -14.52 9.86
N LYS A 105 15.02 -15.76 10.15
CA LYS A 105 14.32 -16.98 9.69
C LYS A 105 12.96 -17.18 10.35
N ASP A 106 12.81 -16.81 11.62
CA ASP A 106 11.50 -16.82 12.28
C ASP A 106 10.60 -15.68 11.76
N LEU A 107 11.20 -14.62 11.17
CA LEU A 107 10.47 -13.55 10.51
C LEU A 107 9.89 -13.97 9.13
N LEU A 108 10.48 -14.99 8.50
CA LEU A 108 10.10 -15.53 7.19
C LEU A 108 9.10 -16.70 7.34
N ASN A 109 7.91 -16.41 7.85
CA ASN A 109 6.84 -17.41 7.97
C ASN A 109 6.15 -17.67 6.62
N LEU A 110 5.47 -18.81 6.45
CA LEU A 110 4.59 -19.14 5.32
C LEU A 110 3.58 -18.02 5.00
N LYS A 111 3.18 -17.25 6.02
CA LYS A 111 2.31 -16.08 5.86
C LYS A 111 2.97 -14.97 5.03
N LEU A 112 4.27 -14.70 5.19
CA LEU A 112 4.98 -13.73 4.35
C LEU A 112 4.94 -14.13 2.88
N ILE A 113 5.16 -15.42 2.60
CA ILE A 113 5.11 -15.96 1.24
C ILE A 113 3.73 -15.70 0.62
N LEU A 114 2.63 -15.90 1.38
CA LEU A 114 1.29 -15.59 0.91
C LEU A 114 1.11 -14.10 0.58
N PHE A 115 1.58 -13.20 1.46
CA PHE A 115 1.52 -11.75 1.22
C PHE A 115 2.35 -11.33 0.00
N ILE A 116 3.54 -11.90 -0.17
CA ILE A 116 4.39 -11.66 -1.36
C ILE A 116 3.70 -12.16 -2.62
N VAL A 117 3.11 -13.36 -2.61
CA VAL A 117 2.39 -13.91 -3.77
C VAL A 117 1.18 -13.04 -4.12
N LEU A 118 0.42 -12.56 -3.13
CA LEU A 118 -0.69 -11.62 -3.35
C LEU A 118 -0.21 -10.29 -3.93
N ALA A 119 0.87 -9.72 -3.40
CA ALA A 119 1.47 -8.49 -3.92
C ALA A 119 1.96 -8.66 -5.36
N LEU A 120 2.59 -9.80 -5.68
CA LEU A 120 3.03 -10.14 -7.04
C LEU A 120 1.85 -10.34 -8.00
N LEU A 121 0.76 -10.95 -7.54
CA LEU A 121 -0.46 -11.13 -8.34
C LEU A 121 -1.09 -9.78 -8.69
N LEU A 122 -1.19 -8.87 -7.72
CA LEU A 122 -1.65 -7.50 -7.93
C LEU A 122 -0.71 -6.69 -8.83
N ALA A 123 0.60 -6.82 -8.65
CA ALA A 123 1.59 -6.19 -9.52
C ALA A 123 1.48 -6.70 -10.96
N PHE A 124 1.29 -8.01 -11.15
CA PHE A 124 1.08 -8.62 -12.45
C PHE A 124 -0.20 -8.11 -13.13
N TYR A 125 -1.28 -7.93 -12.35
CA TYR A 125 -2.49 -7.28 -12.82
C TYR A 125 -2.21 -5.86 -13.33
N VAL A 126 -1.48 -5.04 -12.56
CA VAL A 126 -1.09 -3.67 -12.95
C VAL A 126 -0.28 -3.64 -14.25
N VAL A 127 0.65 -4.58 -14.44
CA VAL A 127 1.44 -4.67 -15.68
C VAL A 127 0.55 -4.97 -16.89
N LYS A 128 -0.41 -5.90 -16.74
CA LYS A 128 -1.33 -6.31 -17.81
C LYS A 128 -2.36 -5.25 -18.20
N VAL A 129 -2.71 -4.34 -17.29
CA VAL A 129 -3.63 -3.25 -17.59
C VAL A 129 -3.02 -2.29 -18.61
N LYS A 130 -3.79 -1.97 -19.65
CA LYS A 130 -3.48 -0.86 -20.56
C LYS A 130 -4.16 0.39 -20.00
N ILE A 131 -3.35 1.41 -19.73
CA ILE A 131 -3.82 2.69 -19.19
C ILE A 131 -4.05 3.64 -20.36
N ASP A 132 -5.31 4.00 -20.58
CA ASP A 132 -5.71 4.98 -21.58
C ASP A 132 -5.68 6.37 -20.94
N TYR A 133 -4.67 7.16 -21.30
CA TYR A 133 -4.43 8.48 -20.69
C TYR A 133 -5.37 9.59 -21.17
N GLY A 134 -6.31 9.29 -22.07
CA GLY A 134 -7.05 10.31 -22.81
C GLY A 134 -6.10 11.12 -23.71
N SER A 135 -6.43 11.26 -24.99
CA SER A 135 -5.78 12.30 -25.78
C SER A 135 -6.32 13.62 -25.24
N PHE A 136 -5.46 14.46 -24.65
CA PHE A 136 -5.72 15.89 -24.62
C PHE A 136 -5.76 16.33 -26.09
N LYS A 137 -6.96 16.28 -26.69
CA LYS A 137 -7.23 17.01 -27.93
C LYS A 137 -7.28 18.48 -27.51
N SER A 138 -6.17 19.17 -27.76
CA SER A 138 -6.15 20.62 -27.87
C SER A 138 -7.05 21.07 -29.01
#